data_AF-A0A432T9M3-F1
#
_entry.id   AF-A0A432T9M3-F1
#
_cell.length_a   1.000
_cell.length_b   1.000
_cell.length_c   1.000
_cell.angle_alpha   90.00
_cell.angle_beta   90.00
_cell.angle_gamma   90.00
#
_symmetry.space_group_name_H-M   'P 1'
#
loop_
_entity.id
_entity.type
_entity.pdbx_description
1 polymer ?
#
loop_
_entity_poly.entity_id
_entity_poly.type
_entity_poly.pdbx_seq_one_letter_code
_entity_poly.pdbx_strand_id
1 'polypeptide(L)'
;MEGMIKVSYTVMCRNDVAIEVALSALLDNEKVAKAIKSEFAKGLRNLTLGTSDDASVSIKTDKEVFEFTVNKNDFADLLELAEEDARKHKRLKKECDGVELVDIQTID
;
A
#
# COMPACT_ATOMS: atom_id res chain seq x y z
N MET A 1 24.61 -8.90 -25.72
CA MET A 1 24.21 -9.65 -24.51
C MET A 1 22.73 -9.35 -24.36
N GLU A 2 21.87 -10.35 -24.56
CA GLU A 2 20.41 -10.21 -24.43
C GLU A 2 20.03 -10.15 -22.96
N GLY A 3 20.35 -9.04 -22.30
CA GLY A 3 19.95 -8.82 -20.92
C GLY A 3 18.43 -8.70 -20.84
N MET A 4 17.85 -9.29 -19.80
CA MET A 4 16.42 -9.16 -19.49
C MET A 4 16.25 -8.28 -18.25
N ILE A 5 15.08 -7.69 -18.09
CA ILE A 5 14.74 -6.86 -16.93
C ILE A 5 13.43 -7.38 -16.38
N LYS A 6 13.44 -7.79 -15.12
CA LYS A 6 12.26 -8.07 -14.33
C LYS A 6 11.75 -6.76 -13.74
N VAL A 7 10.50 -6.42 -14.02
CA VAL A 7 9.85 -5.21 -13.56
C VAL A 7 8.67 -5.59 -12.70
N SER A 8 8.61 -5.01 -11.51
CA SER A 8 7.50 -5.15 -10.58
C SER A 8 6.72 -3.84 -10.52
N TYR A 9 5.41 -3.89 -10.66
CA TYR A 9 4.54 -2.72 -10.62
C TYR A 9 3.27 -2.97 -9.81
N THR A 10 2.69 -1.89 -9.29
CA THR A 10 1.35 -1.92 -8.68
C THR A 10 0.39 -1.04 -9.48
N VAL A 11 -0.90 -1.28 -9.32
CA VAL A 11 -1.92 -0.42 -9.94
C VAL A 11 -2.25 0.72 -8.99
N MET A 12 -2.25 1.94 -9.52
CA MET A 12 -2.62 3.15 -8.78
C MET A 12 -4.09 3.44 -8.98
N CYS A 13 -4.89 3.35 -7.92
CA CYS A 13 -6.32 3.66 -7.99
C CYS A 13 -6.68 4.89 -7.18
N ARG A 14 -7.67 5.66 -7.66
CA ARG A 14 -8.13 6.91 -7.01
C ARG A 14 -8.63 6.72 -5.60
N ASN A 15 -9.07 5.50 -5.29
CA ASN A 15 -9.58 5.11 -3.98
C ASN A 15 -8.47 4.53 -3.09
N ASP A 16 -7.20 4.58 -3.51
CA ASP A 16 -6.10 4.17 -2.66
C ASP A 16 -6.02 5.08 -1.44
N VAL A 17 -6.05 4.47 -0.26
CA VAL A 17 -5.99 5.17 1.00
C VAL A 17 -4.56 5.08 1.50
N ALA A 18 -4.00 6.23 1.85
CA ALA A 18 -2.78 6.34 2.62
C ALA A 18 -3.01 7.40 3.70
N ILE A 19 -3.43 6.95 4.88
CA ILE A 19 -3.73 7.81 6.01
C ILE A 19 -2.76 7.45 7.12
N GLU A 20 -2.17 8.48 7.71
CA GLU A 20 -1.41 8.34 8.95
C GLU A 20 -2.16 9.06 10.06
N VAL A 21 -2.44 8.35 11.16
CA VAL A 21 -3.16 8.89 12.31
C VAL A 21 -2.28 8.75 13.54
N ALA A 22 -2.09 9.85 14.27
CA ALA A 22 -1.41 9.81 15.56
C ALA A 22 -2.17 8.90 16.54
N LEU A 23 -1.44 8.06 17.28
CA LEU A 23 -2.05 7.15 18.24
C LEU A 23 -2.80 7.88 19.34
N SER A 24 -2.32 9.06 19.75
CA SER A 24 -3.01 9.96 20.68
C SER A 24 -4.42 10.32 20.19
N ALA A 25 -4.55 10.72 18.92
CA ALA A 25 -5.84 11.06 18.31
C ALA A 25 -6.79 9.85 18.23
N LEU A 26 -6.26 8.63 18.09
CA LEU A 26 -7.06 7.41 18.17
C LEU A 26 -7.54 7.11 19.60
N LEU A 27 -6.67 7.31 20.60
CA LEU A 27 -7.02 7.09 22.01
C LEU A 27 -8.01 8.13 22.55
N ASP A 28 -7.99 9.35 22.01
CA ASP A 28 -8.98 10.40 22.32
C ASP A 28 -10.36 10.12 21.69
N ASN A 29 -10.45 9.22 20.71
CA ASN A 29 -11.72 8.84 20.10
C ASN A 29 -12.50 7.89 21.01
N GLU A 30 -13.70 8.31 21.44
CA GLU A 30 -14.54 7.54 22.37
C GLU A 30 -14.84 6.12 21.87
N LYS A 31 -15.09 5.93 20.57
CA LYS A 31 -15.41 4.60 20.02
C LYS A 31 -14.21 3.67 20.11
N VAL A 32 -13.02 4.19 19.75
CA VAL A 32 -11.77 3.43 19.80
C VAL A 32 -11.40 3.13 21.25
N ALA A 33 -11.44 4.14 22.13
CA ALA A 33 -11.16 3.98 23.55
C ALA A 33 -12.10 2.95 24.22
N LYS A 34 -13.40 2.99 23.86
CA LYS A 34 -14.39 2.03 24.35
C LYS A 34 -14.10 0.63 23.84
N ALA A 35 -13.78 0.47 22.55
CA ALA A 35 -13.43 -0.82 21.96
C ALA A 35 -12.21 -1.45 22.65
N ILE A 36 -11.15 -0.66 22.88
CA ILE A 36 -9.96 -1.10 23.60
C ILE A 36 -10.32 -1.53 25.04
N LYS A 37 -11.06 -0.71 25.78
CA LYS A 37 -11.46 -1.03 27.16
C LYS A 37 -12.37 -2.27 27.24
N SER A 38 -13.30 -2.43 26.29
CA SER A 38 -14.21 -3.57 26.28
C SER A 38 -13.52 -4.88 25.93
N GLU A 39 -12.51 -4.83 25.05
CA GLU A 39 -11.78 -6.01 24.60
C GLU A 39 -10.69 -6.41 25.61
N PHE A 40 -9.88 -5.44 26.06
CA PHE A 40 -8.65 -5.73 26.81
C PHE A 40 -8.73 -5.44 28.31
N ALA A 41 -9.79 -4.78 28.79
CA ALA A 41 -9.92 -4.39 30.20
C ALA A 41 -11.32 -4.67 30.77
N LYS A 42 -11.94 -5.76 30.31
CA LYS A 42 -13.28 -6.16 30.70
C LYS A 42 -13.39 -6.41 32.21
N GLY A 43 -14.43 -5.85 32.83
CA GLY A 43 -14.71 -6.02 34.27
C GLY A 43 -14.00 -5.03 35.19
N LEU A 44 -13.12 -4.19 34.66
CA LEU A 44 -12.44 -3.14 35.43
C LEU A 44 -13.18 -1.79 35.26
N ARG A 45 -13.20 -0.98 36.32
CA ARG A 45 -13.79 0.37 36.35
C ARG A 45 -12.68 1.42 36.48
N ASN A 46 -12.98 2.66 36.08
CA ASN A 46 -12.07 3.81 36.21
C ASN A 46 -10.74 3.65 35.46
N LEU A 47 -10.81 3.23 34.20
CA LEU A 47 -9.64 3.02 33.36
C LEU A 47 -9.31 4.27 32.54
N THR A 48 -8.03 4.61 32.49
CA THR A 48 -7.46 5.64 31.61
C THR A 48 -6.56 4.98 30.58
N LEU A 49 -6.61 5.44 29.33
CA LEU A 49 -5.70 5.00 28.27
C LEU A 49 -4.62 6.06 28.11
N GLY A 50 -3.39 5.63 27.87
CA GLY A 50 -2.25 6.53 27.62
C GLY A 50 -1.24 5.85 26.71
N THR A 51 -0.41 6.65 26.07
CA THR A 51 0.71 6.21 25.22
C THR A 51 2.00 6.87 25.73
N SER A 52 3.11 6.14 25.74
CA SER A 52 4.43 6.66 26.14
C SER A 52 5.14 7.40 25.01
N ASP A 53 4.84 7.03 23.76
CA ASP A 53 5.59 7.46 22.58
C ASP A 53 4.67 8.11 21.55
N ASP A 54 5.24 9.01 20.74
CA ASP A 54 4.64 9.57 19.53
C ASP A 54 4.58 8.49 18.44
N ALA A 55 3.71 7.51 18.64
CA ALA A 55 3.43 6.46 17.68
C ALA A 55 2.34 6.92 16.70
N SER A 56 2.51 6.58 15.42
CA SER A 56 1.49 6.76 14.40
C SER A 56 1.00 5.40 13.88
N VAL A 57 -0.28 5.35 13.49
CA VAL A 57 -0.89 4.21 12.82
C VAL A 57 -1.09 4.58 11.36
N SER A 58 -0.46 3.84 10.45
CA SER A 58 -0.67 3.99 9.02
C SER A 58 -1.75 3.03 8.51
N ILE A 59 -2.79 3.57 7.90
CA ILE A 59 -3.80 2.82 7.14
C ILE A 59 -3.46 2.99 5.67
N LYS A 60 -3.00 1.91 5.05
CA LYS A 60 -2.66 1.89 3.62
C LYS A 60 -3.47 0.82 2.90
N THR A 61 -3.93 1.12 1.69
CA THR A 61 -4.48 0.08 0.81
C THR A 61 -3.40 -0.94 0.51
N ASP A 62 -3.70 -2.22 0.74
CA ASP A 62 -2.80 -3.31 0.38
C ASP A 62 -2.84 -3.47 -1.15
N LYS A 63 -1.69 -3.30 -1.80
CA LYS A 63 -1.58 -3.31 -3.26
C LYS A 63 -0.96 -4.61 -3.72
N GLU A 64 -1.62 -5.26 -4.66
CA GLU A 64 -1.07 -6.43 -5.33
C GLU A 64 0.08 -5.98 -6.25
N VAL A 65 1.25 -6.60 -6.07
CA VAL A 65 2.44 -6.38 -6.89
C VAL A 65 2.41 -7.37 -8.05
N PHE A 66 2.45 -6.84 -9.27
CA PHE A 66 2.53 -7.62 -10.49
C PHE A 66 3.93 -7.58 -11.05
N GLU A 67 4.35 -8.65 -11.71
CA GLU A 67 5.68 -8.77 -12.27
C GLU A 67 5.61 -9.15 -13.76
N PHE A 68 6.50 -8.58 -14.56
CA PHE A 68 6.70 -8.97 -15.94
C PHE A 68 8.17 -8.80 -16.33
N THR A 69 8.55 -9.36 -17.48
CA THR A 69 9.93 -9.34 -17.95
C THR A 69 10.01 -8.72 -19.34
N VAL A 70 10.98 -7.84 -19.54
CA VAL A 70 11.23 -7.13 -20.80
C VAL A 70 12.69 -7.21 -21.21
N ASN A 71 12.99 -6.83 -22.45
CA ASN A 71 14.36 -6.75 -22.93
C ASN A 71 15.06 -5.53 -22.32
N LYS A 72 16.37 -5.64 -22.05
CA LYS A 72 17.18 -4.53 -21.58
C LYS A 72 17.15 -3.30 -22.50
N ASN A 73 16.96 -3.50 -23.79
CA ASN A 73 16.84 -2.41 -24.75
C ASN A 73 15.57 -1.56 -24.54
N ASP A 74 14.54 -2.14 -23.90
CA ASP A 74 13.26 -1.49 -23.67
C ASP A 74 13.21 -0.73 -22.33
N PHE A 75 14.37 -0.49 -21.70
CA PHE A 75 14.47 0.22 -20.42
C PHE A 75 13.87 1.63 -20.45
N ALA A 76 13.88 2.30 -21.61
CA ALA A 76 13.27 3.61 -21.76
C ALA A 76 11.73 3.56 -21.64
N ASP A 77 11.14 2.41 -21.96
CA ASP A 77 9.69 2.25 -22.15
C ASP A 77 9.04 1.42 -21.03
N LEU A 78 9.75 1.15 -19.91
CA LEU A 78 9.27 0.28 -18.84
C LEU A 78 7.90 0.67 -18.28
N LEU A 79 7.65 1.97 -18.14
CA LEU A 79 6.38 2.46 -17.60
C LEU A 79 5.24 2.21 -18.60
N GLU A 80 5.47 2.46 -19.88
CA GLU A 80 4.50 2.22 -20.94
C GLU A 80 4.22 0.72 -21.08
N LEU A 81 5.27 -0.11 -21.07
CA LEU A 81 5.14 -1.57 -21.11
C LEU A 81 4.41 -2.14 -19.88
N ALA A 82 4.63 -1.56 -18.70
CA ALA A 82 3.90 -1.93 -17.49
C ALA A 82 2.41 -1.56 -17.59
N GLU A 83 2.08 -0.39 -18.14
CA GLU A 83 0.70 -0.02 -18.40
C GLU A 83 0.05 -0.94 -19.44
N GLU A 84 0.75 -1.26 -20.52
CA GLU A 84 0.27 -2.18 -21.55
C GLU A 84 0.00 -3.57 -20.97
N ASP A 85 0.92 -4.10 -20.17
CA ASP A 85 0.75 -5.37 -19.46
C ASP A 85 -0.48 -5.32 -18.54
N ALA A 86 -0.65 -4.23 -17.80
CA ALA A 86 -1.80 -4.03 -16.93
C ALA A 86 -3.13 -3.95 -17.70
N ARG A 87 -3.15 -3.29 -18.87
CA ARG A 87 -4.34 -3.26 -19.76
C ARG A 87 -4.63 -4.63 -20.34
N LYS A 88 -3.60 -5.34 -20.82
CA LYS A 88 -3.71 -6.69 -21.40
C LYS A 88 -4.30 -7.69 -20.40
N HIS A 89 -3.92 -7.57 -19.14
CA HIS A 89 -4.43 -8.41 -18.05
C HIS A 89 -5.70 -7.86 -17.37
N LYS A 90 -6.30 -6.79 -17.89
CA LYS A 90 -7.51 -6.12 -17.33
C LYS A 90 -7.36 -5.68 -15.87
N ARG A 91 -6.14 -5.32 -15.47
CA ARG A 91 -5.80 -4.84 -14.12
C ARG A 91 -6.18 -3.36 -13.91
N LEU A 92 -6.16 -2.58 -14.99
CA LEU A 92 -6.59 -1.18 -14.98
C LEU A 92 -8.12 -1.05 -15.10
N LYS A 93 -8.78 -0.77 -13.98
CA LYS A 93 -10.22 -0.45 -13.91
C LYS A 93 -10.45 1.05 -14.16
N LYS A 94 -11.70 1.45 -14.41
CA LYS A 94 -12.08 2.86 -14.68
C LYS A 94 -11.68 3.83 -13.56
N GLU A 95 -11.51 3.33 -12.35
CA GLU A 95 -11.13 4.10 -11.16
C GLU A 95 -9.62 4.15 -10.92
N CYS A 96 -8.82 3.57 -11.81
CA CYS A 96 -7.37 3.53 -11.70
C CYS A 96 -6.70 4.48 -12.70
N ASP A 97 -5.72 5.23 -12.22
CA ASP A 97 -5.05 6.30 -12.96
C ASP A 97 -3.84 5.80 -13.74
N GLY A 98 -3.28 4.65 -13.37
CA GLY A 98 -2.13 4.06 -14.06
C GLY A 98 -1.46 2.98 -13.23
N VAL A 99 -0.16 2.80 -13.48
CA VAL A 99 0.69 1.87 -12.74
C VAL A 99 1.85 2.62 -12.10
N GLU A 100 2.36 2.10 -10.99
CA GLU A 100 3.56 2.57 -10.31
C GLU A 100 4.60 1.46 -10.34
N LEU A 101 5.80 1.77 -10.85
CA LEU A 101 6.92 0.83 -10.83
C LEU A 101 7.48 0.76 -9.40
N VAL A 102 7.52 -0.45 -8.85
CA VAL A 102 7.95 -0.73 -7.48
C VAL A 102 9.39 -1.23 -7.43
N ASP A 103 9.77 -2.08 -8.39
CA ASP A 103 11.12 -2.64 -8.44
C ASP A 103 11.54 -2.95 -9.89
N ILE A 104 12.83 -2.82 -10.16
CA ILE A 104 13.42 -3.06 -11.48
C ILE A 104 14.73 -3.81 -11.26
N GLN A 105 14.74 -5.08 -11.64
CA GLN A 105 15.90 -5.96 -11.50
C GLN A 105 16.39 -6.39 -12.87
N THR A 106 17.67 -6.18 -13.16
CA THR A 106 18.29 -6.80 -14.33
C THR A 106 18.49 -8.29 -14.04
N ILE A 107 17.97 -9.13 -14.92
CA ILE A 107 18.17 -10.58 -14.89
C ILE A 107 18.89 -10.99 -16.19
N ASP A 108 19.90 -11.84 -16.07
CA ASP A 108 20.92 -12.10 -17.10
C ASP A 108 20.40 -12.27 -18.54
#